data_AF-Q0B8B7-F1
#
_entry.id   AF-Q0B8B7-F1
#
_cell.length_a   1.000
_cell.length_b   1.000
_cell.length_c   1.000
_cell.angle_alpha   90.00
_cell.angle_beta   90.00
_cell.angle_gamma   90.00
#
_symmetry.space_group_name_H-M   'P 1'
#
loop_
_entity.id
_entity.type
_entity.pdbx_description
1 polymer ?
#
loop_
_entity_poly.entity_id
_entity_poly.type
_entity_poly.pdbx_seq_one_letter_code
_entity_poly.pdbx_strand_id
1 'polypeptide(L)'
;MADVKKAPYYKPQKGWWGPELKEYKGRQGCVPLETQKSVSIDRHAPGEKPPPPARLDASSPASLTSKQPAARQSQPKADHATPKAPPKQAESEVCENPPPFDLQDVPIAMDNLGWKVSARLARIWFAGPAHTYNDAPTSTQPSNEVDVTLDWVLKFGSVKKKYKRLIDRDIYSERSIRAATDIIEPFVKKLFLERHSTLNINTSRLTGDLRKLHNDWQFQLLPIRNWDTLHNLTPTDLTGALANFNIYVAIGNVEISSREKYFKYEKSGNSYCLNATGKITHIYLYVKDSYSFNGKQYLGHWNKRGVIIAPGALLTESSSPKRDSDIDILAKSINKPVDTRRSLFGKFKESDVYFPVYNADYNRWRERHRRGMDFMIYSKPVYLKLNKPINFELGEICRLEPSNTLA
;
A
#
# COMPACT_ATOMS: atom_id res chain seq x y z
N MET A 1 14.19 29.28 27.55
CA MET A 1 14.06 28.21 26.55
C MET A 1 14.69 28.72 25.27
N ALA A 2 15.54 27.91 24.62
CA ALA A 2 16.17 28.30 23.36
C ALA A 2 15.09 28.59 22.30
N ASP A 3 15.35 29.57 21.43
CA ASP A 3 14.51 29.85 20.26
C ASP A 3 14.74 28.72 19.24
N VAL A 4 13.97 27.63 19.38
CA VAL A 4 14.07 26.44 18.51
C VAL A 4 13.23 26.66 17.25
N LYS A 5 13.82 26.39 16.09
CA LYS A 5 13.14 26.53 14.81
C LYS A 5 12.00 25.52 14.69
N LYS A 6 10.77 26.01 14.53
CA LYS A 6 9.58 25.18 14.34
C LYS A 6 9.45 24.70 12.89
N ALA A 7 9.12 23.43 12.70
CA ALA A 7 8.85 22.81 11.42
C ALA A 7 7.34 22.86 11.08
N PRO A 8 6.96 23.09 9.82
CA PRO A 8 5.57 22.98 9.38
C PRO A 8 5.10 21.52 9.35
N TYR A 9 3.81 21.30 9.61
CA TYR A 9 3.16 19.98 9.49
C TYR A 9 1.70 20.09 9.07
N TYR A 10 1.15 18.99 8.56
CA TYR A 10 -0.26 18.84 8.24
C TYR A 10 -0.92 17.85 9.21
N LYS A 11 -2.16 18.14 9.61
CA LYS A 11 -2.93 17.26 10.49
C LYS A 11 -4.33 17.00 9.93
N PRO A 12 -4.71 15.72 9.73
CA PRO A 12 -6.09 15.35 9.46
C PRO A 12 -6.98 15.73 10.64
N GLN A 13 -8.09 16.42 10.39
CA GLN A 13 -9.06 16.80 11.40
C GLN A 13 -10.49 16.80 10.84
N LYS A 14 -11.47 16.79 11.74
CA LYS A 14 -12.88 16.92 11.38
C LYS A 14 -13.21 18.41 11.21
N GLY A 15 -13.43 18.84 9.96
CA GLY A 15 -13.95 20.16 9.63
C GLY A 15 -15.47 20.19 9.64
N TRP A 16 -16.04 21.39 9.46
CA TRP A 16 -17.49 21.60 9.41
C TRP A 16 -18.15 20.85 8.24
N TRP A 17 -17.46 20.78 7.10
CA TRP A 17 -17.95 20.17 5.86
C TRP A 17 -17.36 18.77 5.60
N GLY A 18 -16.89 18.10 6.66
CA GLY A 18 -16.23 16.79 6.57
C GLY A 18 -14.73 16.85 6.86
N PRO A 19 -13.97 15.79 6.52
CA PRO A 19 -12.53 15.72 6.74
C PRO A 19 -11.78 16.88 6.07
N GLU A 20 -10.83 17.46 6.80
CA GLU A 20 -9.97 18.57 6.36
C GLU A 20 -8.51 18.31 6.77
N LEU A 21 -7.59 18.64 5.88
CA LEU A 21 -6.15 18.61 6.14
C LEU A 21 -5.68 20.03 6.48
N LYS A 22 -5.43 20.29 7.77
CA LYS A 22 -5.01 21.62 8.22
C LYS A 22 -3.49 21.75 8.26
N GLU A 23 -2.97 22.79 7.62
CA GLU A 23 -1.57 23.19 7.69
C GLU A 23 -1.28 23.97 9.00
N TYR A 24 -0.19 23.62 9.66
CA TYR A 24 0.35 24.31 10.82
C TYR A 24 1.79 24.73 10.53
N LYS A 25 2.07 26.05 10.57
CA LYS A 25 3.38 26.62 10.23
C LYS A 25 3.76 27.81 11.12
N GLY A 26 5.02 28.25 11.02
CA GLY A 26 5.54 29.35 11.82
C GLY A 26 5.42 29.07 13.32
N ARG A 27 4.80 30.01 14.07
CA ARG A 27 4.59 29.86 15.52
C ARG A 27 3.74 28.64 15.92
N GLN A 28 2.90 28.14 15.01
CA GLN A 28 2.04 26.97 15.23
C GLN A 28 2.68 25.66 14.75
N GLY A 29 3.88 25.70 14.18
CA GLY A 29 4.63 24.51 13.77
C GLY A 29 5.05 23.64 14.95
N CYS A 30 5.56 22.44 14.64
CA CYS A 30 6.07 21.49 15.61
C CYS A 30 7.54 21.74 15.93
N VAL A 31 7.98 21.30 17.10
CA VAL A 31 9.36 21.39 17.58
C VAL A 31 10.00 20.01 17.40
N PRO A 32 11.06 19.86 16.57
CA PRO A 32 11.80 18.62 16.49
C PRO A 32 12.50 18.30 17.81
N LEU A 33 12.44 17.05 18.25
CA LEU A 33 13.04 16.58 19.50
C LEU A 33 14.28 15.74 19.21
N GLU A 34 15.41 16.10 19.82
CA GLU A 34 16.58 15.23 19.89
C GLU A 34 16.37 14.24 21.03
N THR A 35 16.24 12.97 20.69
CA THR A 35 16.00 11.91 21.67
C THR A 35 16.81 10.68 21.29
N GLN A 36 17.26 9.93 22.28
CA GLN A 36 17.90 8.63 22.05
C GLN A 36 16.90 7.52 21.68
N LYS A 37 15.58 7.78 21.80
CA LYS A 37 14.52 6.76 21.68
C LYS A 37 13.68 7.01 20.42
N SER A 38 13.72 6.07 19.48
CA SER A 38 12.80 6.00 18.35
C SER A 38 11.50 5.29 18.75
N VAL A 39 10.64 4.99 17.76
CA VAL A 39 9.45 4.15 17.99
C VAL A 39 9.85 2.86 18.72
N SER A 40 9.16 2.52 19.81
CA SER A 40 9.42 1.27 20.53
C SER A 40 8.85 0.09 19.74
N ILE A 41 9.56 -1.03 19.80
CA ILE A 41 9.13 -2.33 19.27
C ILE A 41 9.25 -3.40 20.36
N ASP A 42 9.25 -2.99 21.64
CA ASP A 42 9.53 -3.88 22.77
C ASP A 42 8.28 -4.63 23.24
N ARG A 43 7.08 -4.08 22.98
CA ARG A 43 5.84 -4.73 23.38
C ARG A 43 5.75 -6.10 22.71
N HIS A 44 5.45 -7.12 23.52
CA HIS A 44 5.19 -8.48 23.06
C HIS A 44 4.15 -8.52 21.95
N ALA A 45 4.27 -9.49 21.05
CA ALA A 45 3.31 -9.62 19.97
C ALA A 45 1.92 -10.06 20.48
N PRO A 46 0.83 -9.79 19.73
CA PRO A 46 -0.52 -10.04 20.21
C PRO A 46 -0.78 -11.51 20.60
N GLY A 47 -0.98 -11.78 21.89
CA GLY A 47 -1.23 -13.13 22.42
C GLY A 47 0.01 -13.87 22.92
N GLU A 48 1.20 -13.26 22.88
CA GLU A 48 2.38 -13.79 23.56
C GLU A 48 2.31 -13.49 25.07
N LYS A 49 2.67 -14.49 25.89
CA LYS A 49 2.85 -14.28 27.33
C LYS A 49 4.22 -13.65 27.56
N PRO A 50 4.33 -12.68 28.50
CA PRO A 50 5.63 -12.16 28.89
C PRO A 50 6.50 -13.32 29.41
N PRO A 51 7.82 -13.30 29.13
CA PRO A 51 8.72 -14.28 29.69
C PRO A 51 8.64 -14.23 31.22
N PRO A 52 8.82 -15.38 31.91
CA PRO A 52 8.92 -15.38 33.37
C PRO A 52 10.01 -14.39 33.80
N PRO A 53 9.81 -13.63 34.89
CA PRO A 53 10.86 -12.74 35.39
C PRO A 53 12.14 -13.54 35.60
N ALA A 54 13.24 -13.06 35.02
CA ALA A 54 14.55 -13.68 35.19
C ALA A 54 14.85 -13.78 36.69
N ARG A 55 15.21 -14.98 37.15
CA ARG A 55 15.72 -15.15 38.51
C ARG A 55 16.99 -14.31 38.61
N LEU A 56 17.01 -13.38 39.57
CA LEU A 56 18.19 -12.60 39.90
C LEU A 56 19.21 -13.54 40.52
N ASP A 57 20.07 -14.12 39.69
CA ASP A 57 21.27 -14.78 40.17
C ASP A 57 22.25 -13.69 40.61
N ALA A 58 22.29 -13.48 41.92
CA ALA A 58 23.24 -12.60 42.57
C ALA A 58 24.62 -13.25 42.56
N SER A 59 25.55 -12.75 41.73
CA SER A 59 26.96 -12.62 42.12
C SER A 59 27.82 -12.02 41.00
N SER A 60 28.46 -10.91 41.32
CA SER A 60 29.92 -10.66 41.17
C SER A 60 30.32 -9.35 40.47
N PRO A 61 31.42 -8.72 40.94
CA PRO A 61 31.45 -7.28 41.20
C PRO A 61 32.36 -6.47 40.26
N ALA A 62 32.16 -5.16 40.36
CA ALA A 62 32.85 -4.10 39.64
C ALA A 62 34.39 -4.12 39.77
N SER A 63 35.07 -3.79 38.67
CA SER A 63 36.48 -3.41 38.65
C SER A 63 36.63 -1.96 38.17
N LEU A 64 37.00 -1.11 39.12
CA LEU A 64 37.49 0.26 38.96
C LEU A 64 38.96 0.26 38.46
N THR A 65 39.41 1.47 38.08
CA THR A 65 40.77 1.94 37.67
C THR A 65 40.98 2.00 36.15
N SER A 66 41.53 3.08 35.56
CA SER A 66 42.68 3.90 35.99
C SER A 66 42.63 5.38 35.52
N LYS A 67 43.32 6.24 36.26
CA LYS A 67 43.56 7.69 36.02
C LYS A 67 44.80 7.96 35.13
N GLN A 68 44.67 8.95 34.22
CA GLN A 68 45.62 10.03 33.80
C GLN A 68 47.00 9.67 33.17
N PRO A 69 47.70 10.58 32.43
CA PRO A 69 47.73 12.04 32.59
C PRO A 69 47.65 12.93 31.34
N ALA A 70 47.48 14.23 31.62
CA ALA A 70 47.45 15.36 30.72
C ALA A 70 48.85 15.76 30.21
N ALA A 71 48.92 16.25 28.97
CA ALA A 71 50.02 17.07 28.47
C ALA A 71 49.47 18.40 27.93
N ARG A 72 49.90 19.49 28.58
CA ARG A 72 49.77 20.87 28.10
C ARG A 72 50.86 21.14 27.07
N GLN A 73 50.50 21.71 25.93
CA GLN A 73 51.38 22.56 25.14
C GLN A 73 50.67 23.89 24.86
N SER A 74 51.44 24.96 24.97
CA SER A 74 51.02 26.35 25.07
C SER A 74 51.35 27.14 23.79
N GLN A 75 50.40 28.03 23.45
CA GLN A 75 50.52 29.32 22.73
C GLN A 75 50.76 29.36 21.20
N PRO A 76 50.39 30.46 20.50
CA PRO A 76 49.82 31.74 20.97
C PRO A 76 48.47 32.16 20.32
N LYS A 77 47.83 33.14 20.97
CA LYS A 77 46.65 33.88 20.50
C LYS A 77 47.00 34.75 19.30
N ALA A 78 46.14 34.74 18.28
CA ALA A 78 46.00 35.81 17.32
C ALA A 78 44.56 36.35 17.41
N ASP A 79 44.44 37.62 17.80
CA ASP A 79 43.19 38.35 17.84
C ASP A 79 42.71 38.62 16.41
N HIS A 80 41.65 37.92 15.99
CA HIS A 80 40.81 38.37 14.90
C HIS A 80 39.38 38.47 15.40
N ALA A 81 38.97 39.71 15.69
CA ALA A 81 37.59 40.08 15.90
C ALA A 81 36.78 39.75 14.63
N THR A 82 36.15 38.59 14.63
CA THR A 82 35.14 38.21 13.63
C THR A 82 33.81 38.82 14.07
N PRO A 83 33.03 39.44 13.17
CA PRO A 83 31.71 39.97 13.51
C PRO A 83 30.83 38.85 14.05
N LYS A 84 30.21 39.05 15.22
CA LYS A 84 29.23 38.10 15.78
C LYS A 84 28.16 37.81 14.72
N ALA A 85 28.21 36.61 14.14
CA ALA A 85 27.07 36.08 13.41
C ALA A 85 25.86 36.06 14.37
N PRO A 86 24.65 36.41 13.91
CA PRO A 86 23.46 36.32 14.73
C PRO A 86 23.30 34.88 15.26
N PRO A 87 22.80 34.69 16.50
CA PRO A 87 22.71 33.38 17.10
C PRO A 87 21.91 32.43 16.19
N LYS A 88 22.55 31.35 15.72
CA LYS A 88 21.87 30.25 15.03
C LYS A 88 20.85 29.66 15.99
N GLN A 89 19.57 29.79 15.65
CA GLN A 89 18.48 29.12 16.35
C GLN A 89 18.75 27.61 16.38
N ALA A 90 18.49 26.97 17.51
CA ALA A 90 18.64 25.53 17.65
C ALA A 90 17.65 24.80 16.73
N GLU A 91 18.07 23.70 16.11
CA GLU A 91 17.23 22.94 15.16
C GLU A 91 16.35 21.89 15.86
N SER A 92 16.69 21.50 17.09
CA SER A 92 15.90 20.56 17.90
C SER A 92 16.06 20.82 19.41
N GLU A 93 15.06 20.40 20.19
CA GLU A 93 15.06 20.44 21.65
C GLU A 93 15.45 19.06 22.21
N VAL A 94 16.36 19.00 23.19
CA VAL A 94 16.73 17.74 23.84
C VAL A 94 15.55 17.27 24.72
N CYS A 95 15.09 16.04 24.51
CA CYS A 95 14.06 15.41 25.34
C CYS A 95 14.61 14.10 25.90
N GLU A 96 14.96 14.10 27.19
CA GLU A 96 15.58 12.95 27.88
C GLU A 96 14.61 11.78 28.08
N ASN A 97 13.32 12.08 28.33
CA ASN A 97 12.28 11.09 28.60
C ASN A 97 11.06 11.30 27.68
N PRO A 98 11.15 10.92 26.39
CA PRO A 98 10.00 11.00 25.50
C PRO A 98 8.91 10.01 25.91
N PRO A 99 7.63 10.32 25.65
CA PRO A 99 6.52 9.42 26.00
C PRO A 99 6.63 8.08 25.28
N PRO A 100 6.19 6.98 25.90
CA PRO A 100 6.24 5.68 25.26
C PRO A 100 5.23 5.63 24.09
N PHE A 101 5.74 5.33 22.90
CA PHE A 101 4.94 5.01 21.73
C PHE A 101 5.51 3.75 21.08
N ASP A 102 4.74 2.66 21.15
CA ASP A 102 5.11 1.39 20.53
C ASP A 102 4.50 1.31 19.14
N LEU A 103 5.15 0.61 18.22
CA LEU A 103 4.65 0.43 16.86
C LEU A 103 3.23 -0.17 16.84
N GLN A 104 2.91 -1.03 17.80
CA GLN A 104 1.57 -1.61 17.96
C GLN A 104 0.51 -0.60 18.45
N ASP A 105 0.86 0.66 18.73
CA ASP A 105 -0.09 1.74 18.99
C ASP A 105 -0.64 2.37 17.70
N VAL A 106 -0.04 2.11 16.53
CA VAL A 106 -0.52 2.63 15.23
C VAL A 106 -1.98 2.21 14.94
N PRO A 107 -2.39 0.93 15.11
CA PRO A 107 -3.79 0.54 14.93
C PRO A 107 -4.76 1.25 15.89
N ILE A 108 -4.32 1.58 17.10
CA ILE A 108 -5.13 2.34 18.07
C ILE A 108 -5.32 3.78 17.58
N ALA A 109 -4.25 4.39 17.07
CA ALA A 109 -4.29 5.71 16.46
C ALA A 109 -5.24 5.74 15.25
N MET A 110 -5.18 4.72 14.38
CA MET A 110 -6.10 4.56 13.25
C MET A 110 -7.55 4.48 13.73
N ASP A 111 -7.84 3.72 14.80
CA ASP A 111 -9.18 3.65 15.37
C ASP A 111 -9.71 4.99 15.88
N ASN A 112 -8.83 5.79 16.50
CA ASN A 112 -9.15 7.13 16.98
C ASN A 112 -9.41 8.14 15.85
N LEU A 113 -8.83 7.89 14.67
CA LEU A 113 -9.13 8.61 13.43
C LEU A 113 -10.42 8.10 12.74
N GLY A 114 -11.02 7.01 13.24
CA GLY A 114 -12.15 6.34 12.60
C GLY A 114 -11.75 5.46 11.41
N TRP A 115 -10.46 5.17 11.23
CA TRP A 115 -9.92 4.34 10.15
C TRP A 115 -10.01 2.85 10.51
N LYS A 116 -11.23 2.33 10.51
CA LYS A 116 -11.55 0.99 11.03
C LYS A 116 -10.96 -0.13 10.18
N VAL A 117 -10.99 0.00 8.85
CA VAL A 117 -10.43 -1.01 7.95
C VAL A 117 -8.91 -1.01 8.03
N SER A 118 -8.28 0.17 8.01
CA SER A 118 -6.83 0.32 8.19
C SER A 118 -6.35 -0.31 9.50
N ALA A 119 -7.03 0.01 10.61
CA ALA A 119 -6.69 -0.52 11.93
C ALA A 119 -6.81 -2.06 11.97
N ARG A 120 -7.84 -2.62 11.30
CA ARG A 120 -8.05 -4.06 11.22
C ARG A 120 -6.96 -4.76 10.41
N LEU A 121 -6.60 -4.22 9.24
CA LEU A 121 -5.52 -4.77 8.40
C LEU A 121 -4.17 -4.73 9.13
N ALA A 122 -3.86 -3.62 9.80
CA ALA A 122 -2.65 -3.50 10.60
C ALA A 122 -2.60 -4.55 11.74
N ARG A 123 -3.73 -4.81 12.41
CA ARG A 123 -3.81 -5.87 13.43
C ARG A 123 -3.60 -7.27 12.85
N ILE A 124 -4.16 -7.56 11.68
CA ILE A 124 -3.95 -8.84 10.99
C ILE A 124 -2.48 -9.03 10.68
N TRP A 125 -1.81 -7.97 10.21
CA TRP A 125 -0.38 -7.97 9.97
C TRP A 125 0.40 -8.34 11.25
N PHE A 126 0.18 -7.64 12.37
CA PHE A 126 0.85 -7.93 13.64
C PHE A 126 0.53 -9.32 14.21
N ALA A 127 -0.70 -9.81 13.99
CA ALA A 127 -1.14 -11.10 14.50
C ALA A 127 -0.61 -12.29 13.66
N GLY A 128 -0.30 -12.08 12.38
CA GLY A 128 0.14 -13.16 11.50
C GLY A 128 1.57 -13.64 11.78
N PRO A 129 1.93 -14.87 11.35
CA PRO A 129 3.31 -15.36 11.38
C PRO A 129 4.22 -14.49 10.52
N ALA A 130 5.52 -14.42 10.83
CA ALA A 130 6.46 -13.65 10.01
C ALA A 130 6.44 -14.15 8.56
N HIS A 131 6.08 -13.24 7.65
CA HIS A 131 6.06 -13.49 6.21
C HIS A 131 6.34 -12.19 5.48
N THR A 132 7.19 -12.25 4.47
CA THR A 132 7.55 -11.11 3.62
C THR A 132 7.06 -11.37 2.22
N TYR A 133 6.34 -10.41 1.65
CA TYR A 133 5.90 -10.49 0.26
C TYR A 133 7.12 -10.44 -0.67
N ASN A 134 7.18 -11.32 -1.66
CA ASN A 134 8.31 -11.48 -2.58
C ASN A 134 8.26 -10.56 -3.81
N ASP A 135 7.37 -9.56 -3.81
CA ASP A 135 7.15 -8.63 -4.92
C ASP A 135 6.74 -9.29 -6.25
N ALA A 136 6.32 -10.57 -6.24
CA ALA A 136 5.82 -11.28 -7.41
C ALA A 136 4.27 -11.30 -7.42
N PRO A 137 3.60 -10.51 -8.29
CA PRO A 137 2.14 -10.30 -8.23
C PRO A 137 1.28 -11.55 -8.46
N THR A 138 1.84 -12.58 -9.08
CA THR A 138 1.16 -13.85 -9.41
C THR A 138 1.54 -14.98 -8.46
N SER A 139 2.44 -14.75 -7.52
CA SER A 139 2.90 -15.78 -6.58
C SER A 139 1.83 -16.13 -5.54
N THR A 140 1.96 -17.30 -4.93
CA THR A 140 1.08 -17.71 -3.83
C THR A 140 1.48 -16.93 -2.58
N GLN A 141 0.51 -16.27 -1.96
CA GLN A 141 0.68 -15.43 -0.77
C GLN A 141 -0.46 -15.73 0.21
N PRO A 142 -0.25 -15.55 1.52
CA PRO A 142 -1.38 -15.45 2.46
C PRO A 142 -2.37 -14.40 1.94
N SER A 143 -3.67 -14.69 1.98
CA SER A 143 -4.70 -13.77 1.49
C SER A 143 -5.64 -13.33 2.61
N ASN A 144 -6.14 -12.10 2.48
CA ASN A 144 -7.29 -11.60 3.22
C ASN A 144 -8.40 -11.24 2.24
N GLU A 145 -9.55 -11.89 2.38
CA GLU A 145 -10.65 -11.83 1.40
C GLU A 145 -11.89 -11.07 1.91
N VAL A 146 -11.89 -10.60 3.17
CA VAL A 146 -13.12 -10.16 3.85
C VAL A 146 -13.17 -8.67 4.13
N ASP A 147 -12.03 -8.04 4.40
CA ASP A 147 -12.03 -6.72 5.06
C ASP A 147 -12.20 -5.54 4.10
N VAL A 148 -11.89 -5.74 2.83
CA VAL A 148 -11.98 -4.71 1.79
C VAL A 148 -12.98 -5.16 0.74
N THR A 149 -14.07 -4.39 0.58
CA THR A 149 -15.10 -4.66 -0.44
C THR A 149 -15.10 -3.57 -1.49
N LEU A 150 -15.40 -3.92 -2.75
CA LEU A 150 -15.50 -2.95 -3.85
C LEU A 150 -16.44 -1.78 -3.49
N ASP A 151 -17.60 -2.08 -2.91
CA ASP A 151 -18.57 -1.06 -2.48
C ASP A 151 -18.03 -0.11 -1.42
N TRP A 152 -17.19 -0.59 -0.51
CA TRP A 152 -16.55 0.26 0.48
C TRP A 152 -15.55 1.22 -0.18
N VAL A 153 -14.68 0.72 -1.06
CA VAL A 153 -13.67 1.53 -1.75
C VAL A 153 -14.29 2.64 -2.59
N LEU A 154 -15.45 2.37 -3.21
CA LEU A 154 -16.20 3.33 -4.02
C LEU A 154 -16.81 4.50 -3.22
N LYS A 155 -16.78 4.47 -1.87
CA LYS A 155 -17.26 5.58 -1.03
C LYS A 155 -16.24 6.71 -0.88
N PHE A 156 -15.00 6.51 -1.32
CA PHE A 156 -13.90 7.42 -1.05
C PHE A 156 -13.46 8.20 -2.29
N GLY A 157 -13.07 9.45 -2.05
CA GLY A 157 -12.39 10.33 -2.99
C GLY A 157 -12.93 10.29 -4.42
N SER A 158 -12.04 10.10 -5.39
CA SER A 158 -12.36 10.08 -6.82
C SER A 158 -12.64 8.65 -7.35
N VAL A 159 -12.58 7.63 -6.48
CA VAL A 159 -12.58 6.21 -6.87
C VAL A 159 -13.83 5.85 -7.66
N LYS A 160 -15.03 6.27 -7.20
CA LYS A 160 -16.29 6.02 -7.90
C LYS A 160 -16.32 6.59 -9.31
N LYS A 161 -15.77 7.80 -9.49
CA LYS A 161 -15.71 8.46 -10.80
C LYS A 161 -14.80 7.68 -11.76
N LYS A 162 -13.64 7.21 -11.28
CA LYS A 162 -12.72 6.39 -12.07
C LYS A 162 -13.32 5.02 -12.41
N TYR A 163 -13.96 4.38 -11.45
CA TYR A 163 -14.68 3.12 -11.63
C TYR A 163 -15.77 3.22 -12.70
N LYS A 164 -16.57 4.30 -12.68
CA LYS A 164 -17.59 4.53 -13.71
C LYS A 164 -16.96 4.65 -15.10
N ARG A 165 -15.86 5.41 -15.24
CA ARG A 165 -15.13 5.52 -16.51
C ARG A 165 -14.56 4.18 -16.98
N LEU A 166 -14.08 3.34 -16.06
CA LEU A 166 -13.59 2.00 -16.37
C LEU A 166 -14.67 1.18 -17.08
N ILE A 167 -15.87 1.12 -16.50
CA ILE A 167 -16.99 0.31 -17.01
C ILE A 167 -17.59 0.91 -18.27
N ASP A 168 -17.75 2.23 -18.33
CA ASP A 168 -18.43 2.88 -19.45
C ASP A 168 -17.53 3.02 -20.69
N ARG A 169 -16.20 3.02 -20.51
CA ARG A 169 -15.26 3.34 -21.59
C ARG A 169 -14.02 2.44 -21.63
N ASP A 170 -13.28 2.35 -20.53
CA ASP A 170 -11.90 1.85 -20.61
C ASP A 170 -11.84 0.34 -20.96
N ILE A 171 -12.84 -0.46 -20.54
CA ILE A 171 -12.97 -1.88 -20.94
C ILE A 171 -13.28 -2.11 -22.43
N TYR A 172 -13.75 -1.09 -23.15
CA TYR A 172 -14.04 -1.16 -24.59
C TYR A 172 -12.91 -0.63 -25.47
N SER A 173 -11.77 -0.25 -24.87
CA SER A 173 -10.59 0.16 -25.63
C SER A 173 -10.03 -1.01 -26.44
N GLU A 174 -9.46 -0.73 -27.62
CA GLU A 174 -8.84 -1.74 -28.49
C GLU A 174 -7.83 -2.61 -27.74
N ARG A 175 -7.03 -2.01 -26.85
CA ARG A 175 -6.08 -2.72 -25.99
C ARG A 175 -6.76 -3.73 -25.08
N SER A 176 -7.90 -3.37 -24.47
CA SER A 176 -8.63 -4.26 -23.57
C SER A 176 -9.28 -5.40 -24.34
N ILE A 177 -9.86 -5.08 -25.49
CA ILE A 177 -10.47 -6.08 -26.38
C ILE A 177 -9.41 -7.08 -26.81
N ARG A 178 -8.25 -6.61 -27.30
CA ARG A 178 -7.14 -7.47 -27.69
C ARG A 178 -6.66 -8.35 -26.53
N ALA A 179 -6.42 -7.78 -25.34
CA ALA A 179 -6.01 -8.55 -24.18
C ALA A 179 -7.03 -9.63 -23.79
N ALA A 180 -8.33 -9.33 -23.87
CA ALA A 180 -9.38 -10.31 -23.62
C ALA A 180 -9.42 -11.40 -24.71
N THR A 181 -9.26 -11.02 -25.99
CA THR A 181 -9.19 -11.97 -27.10
C THR A 181 -8.01 -12.93 -26.94
N ASP A 182 -6.82 -12.42 -26.64
CA ASP A 182 -5.60 -13.20 -26.44
C ASP A 182 -5.76 -14.22 -25.29
N ILE A 183 -6.53 -13.87 -24.26
CA ILE A 183 -6.88 -14.77 -23.16
C ILE A 183 -7.89 -15.83 -23.63
N ILE A 184 -8.93 -15.45 -24.38
CA ILE A 184 -10.05 -16.33 -24.74
C ILE A 184 -9.66 -17.33 -25.85
N GLU A 185 -8.89 -16.91 -26.83
CA GLU A 185 -8.61 -17.66 -28.05
C GLU A 185 -8.02 -19.06 -27.78
N PRO A 186 -7.02 -19.25 -26.91
CA PRO A 186 -6.47 -20.58 -26.63
C PRO A 186 -7.52 -21.54 -26.04
N PHE A 187 -8.43 -21.03 -25.20
CA PHE A 187 -9.49 -21.85 -24.61
C PHE A 187 -10.53 -22.26 -25.65
N VAL A 188 -10.94 -21.33 -26.53
CA VAL A 188 -11.90 -21.65 -27.61
C VAL A 188 -11.30 -22.66 -28.59
N LYS A 189 -10.03 -22.46 -28.98
CA LYS A 189 -9.29 -23.41 -29.82
C LYS A 189 -9.24 -24.80 -29.17
N LYS A 190 -8.92 -24.88 -27.88
CA LYS A 190 -8.90 -26.13 -27.13
C LYS A 190 -10.27 -26.82 -27.11
N LEU A 191 -11.33 -26.10 -26.75
CA LEU A 191 -12.69 -26.65 -26.72
C LEU A 191 -13.14 -27.17 -28.10
N PHE A 192 -12.76 -26.47 -29.16
CA PHE A 192 -13.08 -26.88 -30.52
C PHE A 192 -12.34 -28.16 -30.96
N LEU A 193 -11.04 -28.24 -30.65
CA LEU A 193 -10.21 -29.43 -30.89
C LEU A 193 -10.74 -30.65 -30.12
N GLU A 194 -11.15 -30.46 -28.88
CA GLU A 194 -11.73 -31.49 -28.00
C GLU A 194 -13.20 -31.84 -28.34
N ARG A 195 -13.76 -31.24 -29.41
CA ARG A 195 -15.11 -31.51 -29.91
C ARG A 195 -16.25 -31.22 -28.91
N HIS A 196 -16.09 -30.21 -28.05
CA HIS A 196 -17.18 -29.77 -27.17
C HIS A 196 -18.38 -29.25 -27.97
N SER A 197 -19.59 -29.53 -27.49
CA SER A 197 -20.85 -29.11 -28.14
C SER A 197 -21.08 -27.60 -28.09
N THR A 198 -20.48 -26.93 -27.10
CA THR A 198 -20.51 -25.48 -26.93
C THR A 198 -19.10 -24.95 -26.72
N LEU A 199 -18.83 -23.78 -27.28
CA LEU A 199 -17.56 -23.06 -27.11
C LEU A 199 -17.71 -21.89 -26.13
N ASN A 200 -18.86 -21.75 -25.47
CA ASN A 200 -19.11 -20.70 -24.49
C ASN A 200 -18.26 -20.93 -23.24
N ILE A 201 -17.84 -19.83 -22.60
CA ILE A 201 -16.97 -19.85 -21.44
C ILE A 201 -17.69 -19.20 -20.27
N ASN A 202 -17.65 -19.85 -19.10
CA ASN A 202 -18.12 -19.29 -17.85
C ASN A 202 -17.09 -19.54 -16.75
N THR A 203 -16.63 -18.47 -16.10
CA THR A 203 -15.53 -18.52 -15.12
C THR A 203 -16.01 -18.54 -13.67
N SER A 204 -17.32 -18.69 -13.41
CA SER A 204 -17.90 -18.69 -12.06
C SER A 204 -17.25 -19.67 -11.10
N ARG A 205 -16.81 -20.84 -11.60
CA ARG A 205 -16.11 -21.87 -10.81
C ARG A 205 -14.79 -21.38 -10.20
N LEU A 206 -14.19 -20.33 -10.76
CA LEU A 206 -12.92 -19.76 -10.28
C LEU A 206 -13.12 -18.66 -9.22
N THR A 207 -14.36 -18.30 -8.88
CA THR A 207 -14.62 -17.31 -7.82
C THR A 207 -14.22 -17.81 -6.42
N GLY A 208 -14.00 -19.12 -6.26
CA GLY A 208 -13.40 -19.72 -5.06
C GLY A 208 -11.86 -19.79 -5.09
N ASP A 209 -11.22 -19.47 -6.22
CA ASP A 209 -9.76 -19.35 -6.36
C ASP A 209 -9.45 -18.03 -7.08
N LEU A 210 -9.49 -16.95 -6.30
CA LEU A 210 -9.33 -15.58 -6.81
C LEU A 210 -7.97 -15.35 -7.47
N ARG A 211 -6.93 -16.06 -7.01
CA ARG A 211 -5.61 -16.02 -7.62
C ARG A 211 -5.66 -16.60 -9.03
N LYS A 212 -6.28 -17.76 -9.21
CA LYS A 212 -6.43 -18.38 -10.52
C LYS A 212 -7.33 -17.56 -11.45
N LEU A 213 -8.45 -17.03 -10.95
CA LEU A 213 -9.28 -16.09 -11.70
C LEU A 213 -8.47 -14.87 -12.17
N HIS A 214 -7.65 -14.31 -11.28
CA HIS A 214 -6.80 -13.16 -11.60
C HIS A 214 -5.74 -13.50 -12.64
N ASN A 215 -5.00 -14.60 -12.47
CA ASN A 215 -3.91 -14.95 -13.36
C ASN A 215 -4.40 -15.38 -14.75
N ASP A 216 -5.53 -16.08 -14.82
CA ASP A 216 -5.98 -16.72 -16.06
C ASP A 216 -6.97 -15.84 -16.85
N TRP A 217 -7.71 -14.94 -16.20
CA TRP A 217 -8.87 -14.25 -16.81
C TRP A 217 -8.89 -12.73 -16.65
N GLN A 218 -7.92 -12.12 -15.98
CA GLN A 218 -7.82 -10.67 -15.86
C GLN A 218 -7.36 -10.05 -17.19
N PHE A 219 -8.13 -9.11 -17.72
CA PHE A 219 -7.81 -8.47 -19.01
C PHE A 219 -7.70 -6.95 -18.94
N GLN A 220 -8.24 -6.32 -17.88
CA GLN A 220 -8.12 -4.88 -17.66
C GLN A 220 -7.87 -4.56 -16.18
N LEU A 221 -7.15 -3.47 -15.92
CA LEU A 221 -6.89 -2.92 -14.59
C LEU A 221 -7.07 -1.40 -14.57
N LEU A 222 -7.51 -0.88 -13.45
CA LEU A 222 -7.63 0.53 -13.16
C LEU A 222 -6.74 0.87 -11.97
N PRO A 223 -5.66 1.65 -12.16
CA PRO A 223 -4.83 2.10 -11.07
C PRO A 223 -5.53 3.21 -10.29
N ILE A 224 -5.63 3.00 -8.98
CA ILE A 224 -6.04 4.00 -8.00
C ILE A 224 -4.78 4.46 -7.27
N ARG A 225 -4.47 5.74 -7.41
CA ARG A 225 -3.32 6.36 -6.76
C ARG A 225 -3.73 6.90 -5.40
N ASN A 226 -2.76 7.10 -4.51
CA ASN A 226 -2.96 7.64 -3.18
C ASN A 226 -3.84 8.92 -3.19
N TRP A 227 -3.58 9.86 -4.10
CA TRP A 227 -4.38 11.09 -4.28
C TRP A 227 -5.87 10.84 -4.56
N ASP A 228 -6.22 9.73 -5.19
CA ASP A 228 -7.61 9.37 -5.47
C ASP A 228 -8.37 8.91 -4.23
N THR A 229 -7.64 8.47 -3.19
CA THR A 229 -8.20 8.00 -1.91
C THR A 229 -8.45 9.12 -0.91
N LEU A 230 -7.91 10.32 -1.18
CA LEU A 230 -8.04 11.47 -0.30
C LEU A 230 -9.44 12.10 -0.39
N HIS A 231 -9.88 12.69 0.72
CA HIS A 231 -11.05 13.55 0.78
C HIS A 231 -10.61 14.97 1.16
N ASN A 232 -10.78 15.95 0.27
CA ASN A 232 -10.28 17.33 0.47
C ASN A 232 -8.78 17.35 0.86
N LEU A 233 -7.94 16.63 0.11
CA LEU A 233 -6.51 16.41 0.40
C LEU A 233 -6.20 15.70 1.73
N THR A 234 -7.22 15.23 2.45
CA THR A 234 -7.08 14.55 3.73
C THR A 234 -7.01 13.04 3.54
N PRO A 235 -6.02 12.35 4.12
CA PRO A 235 -6.00 10.90 4.18
C PRO A 235 -7.28 10.34 4.82
N THR A 236 -7.74 9.23 4.28
CA THR A 236 -8.94 8.53 4.73
C THR A 236 -8.60 7.12 5.22
N ASP A 237 -9.62 6.39 5.69
CA ASP A 237 -9.46 4.96 5.99
C ASP A 237 -8.99 4.17 4.75
N LEU A 238 -9.40 4.56 3.54
CA LEU A 238 -8.87 3.94 2.32
C LEU A 238 -7.39 4.23 2.11
N THR A 239 -6.96 5.46 2.41
CA THR A 239 -5.55 5.86 2.33
C THR A 239 -4.68 5.03 3.26
N GLY A 240 -5.11 4.85 4.51
CA GLY A 240 -4.38 4.04 5.50
C GLY A 240 -4.43 2.53 5.22
N ALA A 241 -5.47 2.06 4.53
CA ALA A 241 -5.65 0.64 4.22
C ALA A 241 -4.83 0.19 3.01
N LEU A 242 -4.87 0.96 1.92
CA LEU A 242 -4.33 0.53 0.62
C LEU A 242 -3.38 1.55 -0.03
N ALA A 243 -3.57 2.85 0.22
CA ALA A 243 -2.89 3.94 -0.48
C ALA A 243 -2.94 3.84 -2.03
N ASN A 244 -2.02 3.09 -2.64
CA ASN A 244 -2.00 2.80 -4.08
C ASN A 244 -2.46 1.36 -4.31
N PHE A 245 -3.56 1.17 -5.02
CA PHE A 245 -4.09 -0.16 -5.34
C PHE A 245 -4.71 -0.21 -6.73
N ASN A 246 -5.19 -1.38 -7.14
CA ASN A 246 -5.85 -1.54 -8.43
C ASN A 246 -7.25 -2.15 -8.28
N ILE A 247 -8.16 -1.69 -9.14
CA ILE A 247 -9.41 -2.39 -9.43
C ILE A 247 -9.18 -3.18 -10.72
N TYR A 248 -9.37 -4.49 -10.66
CA TYR A 248 -9.18 -5.39 -11.78
C TYR A 248 -10.50 -5.81 -12.39
N VAL A 249 -10.44 -6.13 -13.68
CA VAL A 249 -11.54 -6.70 -14.46
C VAL A 249 -11.11 -8.06 -14.99
N ALA A 250 -11.89 -9.09 -14.67
CA ALA A 250 -11.74 -10.41 -15.23
C ALA A 250 -12.96 -10.81 -16.08
N ILE A 251 -12.75 -11.70 -17.05
CA ILE A 251 -13.80 -12.25 -17.88
C ILE A 251 -14.74 -13.10 -17.02
N GLY A 252 -16.05 -12.86 -17.13
CA GLY A 252 -17.08 -13.60 -16.41
C GLY A 252 -17.80 -14.63 -17.28
N ASN A 253 -18.42 -14.17 -18.36
CA ASN A 253 -19.15 -15.02 -19.31
C ASN A 253 -18.89 -14.57 -20.75
N VAL A 254 -18.63 -15.55 -21.61
CA VAL A 254 -18.36 -15.37 -23.04
C VAL A 254 -19.30 -16.26 -23.84
N GLU A 255 -19.96 -15.65 -24.81
CA GLU A 255 -20.77 -16.34 -25.80
C GLU A 255 -20.02 -16.37 -27.14
N ILE A 256 -19.82 -17.57 -27.68
CA ILE A 256 -19.14 -17.80 -28.96
C ILE A 256 -20.18 -18.16 -30.02
N SER A 257 -20.05 -17.54 -31.19
CA SER A 257 -20.90 -17.78 -32.35
C SER A 257 -20.04 -17.97 -33.60
N SER A 258 -20.42 -18.91 -34.46
CA SER A 258 -19.79 -19.10 -35.77
C SER A 258 -20.57 -18.31 -36.82
N ARG A 259 -19.90 -17.45 -37.59
CA ARG A 259 -20.50 -16.85 -38.79
C ARG A 259 -20.67 -17.91 -39.88
N GLU A 260 -19.64 -18.73 -40.06
CA GLU A 260 -19.57 -19.76 -41.11
C GLU A 260 -18.92 -21.02 -40.55
N LYS A 261 -19.30 -22.16 -41.11
CA LYS A 261 -18.77 -23.50 -40.83
C LYS A 261 -18.55 -24.20 -42.17
N TYR A 262 -17.37 -24.76 -42.40
CA TYR A 262 -17.04 -25.41 -43.67
C TYR A 262 -15.95 -26.47 -43.50
N PHE A 263 -15.87 -27.36 -44.48
CA PHE A 263 -14.76 -28.29 -44.62
C PHE A 263 -13.73 -27.72 -45.60
N LYS A 264 -12.47 -27.74 -45.20
CA LYS A 264 -11.31 -27.42 -46.04
C LYS A 264 -10.63 -28.73 -46.44
N TYR A 265 -10.57 -28.98 -47.74
CA TYR A 265 -9.99 -30.19 -48.31
C TYR A 265 -8.57 -29.88 -48.80
N GLU A 266 -7.57 -30.42 -48.12
CA GLU A 266 -6.16 -30.26 -48.48
C GLU A 266 -5.52 -31.63 -48.72
N LYS A 267 -4.41 -31.67 -49.49
CA LYS A 267 -3.68 -32.93 -49.75
C LYS A 267 -3.17 -33.62 -48.48
N SER A 268 -2.96 -32.84 -47.42
CA SER A 268 -2.51 -33.26 -46.09
C SER A 268 -3.63 -33.80 -45.19
N GLY A 269 -4.90 -33.62 -45.57
CA GLY A 269 -6.05 -34.07 -44.79
C GLY A 269 -7.24 -33.11 -44.89
N ASN A 270 -8.39 -33.57 -44.39
CA ASN A 270 -9.61 -32.77 -44.34
C ASN A 270 -9.68 -32.04 -43.00
N SER A 271 -9.96 -30.73 -43.03
CA SER A 271 -10.15 -29.94 -41.83
C SER A 271 -11.58 -29.42 -41.74
N TYR A 272 -12.17 -29.44 -40.57
CA TYR A 272 -13.41 -28.72 -40.27
C TYR A 272 -13.06 -27.38 -39.64
N CYS A 273 -13.52 -26.31 -40.26
CA CYS A 273 -13.20 -24.94 -39.90
C CYS A 273 -14.47 -24.16 -39.54
N LEU A 274 -14.32 -23.19 -38.66
CA LEU A 274 -15.34 -22.20 -38.35
C LEU A 274 -14.72 -20.81 -38.26
N ASN A 275 -15.48 -19.80 -38.70
CA ASN A 275 -15.12 -18.40 -38.48
C ASN A 275 -15.84 -17.91 -37.22
N ALA A 276 -15.10 -17.81 -36.11
CA ALA A 276 -15.65 -17.49 -34.80
C ALA A 276 -15.66 -15.99 -34.49
N THR A 277 -16.76 -15.58 -33.88
CA THR A 277 -16.91 -14.29 -33.21
C THR A 277 -17.38 -14.53 -31.79
N GLY A 278 -17.08 -13.58 -30.90
CA GLY A 278 -17.41 -13.73 -29.50
C GLY A 278 -17.95 -12.45 -28.87
N LYS A 279 -18.69 -12.64 -27.79
CA LYS A 279 -19.25 -11.57 -26.97
C LYS A 279 -18.96 -11.84 -25.50
N ILE A 280 -18.25 -10.94 -24.84
CA ILE A 280 -18.16 -10.94 -23.37
C ILE A 280 -19.42 -10.27 -22.86
N THR A 281 -20.30 -11.02 -22.20
CA THR A 281 -21.58 -10.50 -21.68
C THR A 281 -21.53 -10.15 -20.21
N HIS A 282 -20.62 -10.78 -19.46
CA HIS A 282 -20.44 -10.51 -18.04
C HIS A 282 -18.96 -10.45 -17.67
N ILE A 283 -18.65 -9.62 -16.68
CA ILE A 283 -17.31 -9.44 -16.12
C ILE A 283 -17.33 -9.55 -14.59
N TYR A 284 -16.16 -9.79 -14.02
CA TYR A 284 -15.92 -9.67 -12.58
C TYR A 284 -15.07 -8.43 -12.29
N LEU A 285 -15.49 -7.65 -11.30
CA LEU A 285 -14.77 -6.49 -10.79
C LEU A 285 -14.33 -6.74 -9.35
N TYR A 286 -13.06 -6.49 -9.05
CA TYR A 286 -12.52 -6.71 -7.70
C TYR A 286 -11.31 -5.83 -7.43
N VAL A 287 -11.06 -5.56 -6.16
CA VAL A 287 -9.86 -4.91 -5.65
C VAL A 287 -8.83 -5.97 -5.35
N LYS A 288 -7.58 -5.70 -5.72
CA LYS A 288 -6.44 -6.49 -5.27
C LYS A 288 -5.28 -5.55 -4.95
N ASP A 289 -4.61 -5.83 -3.84
CA ASP A 289 -3.44 -5.09 -3.39
C ASP A 289 -2.55 -5.94 -2.47
N SER A 290 -1.28 -5.57 -2.32
CA SER A 290 -0.39 -6.19 -1.35
C SER A 290 -0.27 -5.32 -0.09
N TYR A 291 -0.68 -5.83 1.06
CA TYR A 291 -0.42 -5.19 2.35
C TYR A 291 0.96 -5.62 2.85
N SER A 292 1.99 -4.86 2.49
CA SER A 292 3.39 -5.16 2.81
C SER A 292 4.18 -3.92 3.20
N PHE A 293 5.28 -4.14 3.92
CA PHE A 293 6.20 -3.08 4.36
C PHE A 293 7.57 -3.25 3.70
N ASN A 294 7.57 -3.48 2.39
CA ASN A 294 8.78 -3.59 1.57
C ASN A 294 9.36 -2.21 1.22
N GLY A 295 10.66 -2.15 0.91
CA GLY A 295 11.33 -0.93 0.48
C GLY A 295 11.47 0.17 1.55
N LYS A 296 11.83 1.38 1.11
CA LYS A 296 12.07 2.55 1.97
C LYS A 296 10.91 3.53 1.85
N GLN A 297 9.98 3.51 2.80
CA GLN A 297 8.84 4.42 2.83
C GLN A 297 8.60 4.99 4.22
N TYR A 298 8.28 6.29 4.25
CA TYR A 298 7.81 7.03 5.42
C TYR A 298 6.28 6.93 5.50
N LEU A 299 5.75 6.60 6.67
CA LEU A 299 4.32 6.32 6.90
C LEU A 299 3.61 7.40 7.72
N GLY A 300 4.31 8.46 8.13
CA GLY A 300 3.76 9.52 8.97
C GLY A 300 4.50 9.66 10.30
N HIS A 301 4.20 10.73 11.02
CA HIS A 301 4.50 10.81 12.45
C HIS A 301 3.25 10.46 13.23
N TRP A 302 3.34 9.47 14.09
CA TRP A 302 2.21 8.87 14.78
C TRP A 302 2.31 9.07 16.28
N ASN A 303 1.14 9.15 16.90
CA ASN A 303 0.99 8.95 18.32
C ASN A 303 -0.34 8.25 18.59
N LYS A 304 -0.67 7.97 19.86
CA LYS A 304 -1.89 7.24 20.22
C LYS A 304 -3.19 7.93 19.76
N ARG A 305 -3.17 9.23 19.44
CA ARG A 305 -4.36 9.98 18.97
C ARG A 305 -4.51 9.99 17.46
N GLY A 306 -3.44 9.79 16.69
CA GLY A 306 -3.50 9.85 15.23
C GLY A 306 -2.16 10.10 14.56
N VAL A 307 -2.22 10.71 13.38
CA VAL A 307 -1.07 10.94 12.50
C VAL A 307 -0.94 12.42 12.13
N ILE A 308 0.29 12.87 11.94
CA ILE A 308 0.62 14.13 11.25
C ILE A 308 1.58 13.85 10.10
N ILE A 309 1.51 14.71 9.08
CA ILE A 309 2.23 14.54 7.82
C ILE A 309 3.22 15.69 7.66
N ALA A 310 4.47 15.34 7.38
CA ALA A 310 5.50 16.31 7.03
C ALA A 310 5.24 16.85 5.60
N PRO A 311 5.38 18.16 5.35
CA PRO A 311 5.08 18.76 4.04
C PRO A 311 5.82 18.12 2.86
N GLY A 312 7.06 17.66 3.07
CA GLY A 312 7.85 16.99 2.04
C GLY A 312 7.26 15.65 1.57
N ALA A 313 6.57 14.93 2.46
CA ALA A 313 5.94 13.65 2.14
C ALA A 313 4.73 13.81 1.20
N LEU A 314 4.04 14.96 1.28
CA LEU A 314 2.95 15.33 0.38
C LEU A 314 3.46 15.60 -1.05
N LEU A 315 4.75 15.91 -1.21
CA LEU A 315 5.40 16.24 -2.47
C LEU A 315 6.27 15.10 -3.04
N THR A 316 6.45 13.98 -2.34
CA THR A 316 7.29 12.84 -2.78
C THR A 316 6.60 11.83 -3.68
N GLU A 317 5.30 11.96 -3.93
CA GLU A 317 4.57 11.08 -4.85
C GLU A 317 4.47 11.63 -6.29
N SER A 318 5.05 12.81 -6.58
CA SER A 318 5.21 13.30 -7.95
C SER A 318 6.43 12.63 -8.60
N SER A 319 6.23 11.96 -9.73
CA SER A 319 7.24 11.21 -10.52
C SER A 319 8.31 12.08 -11.22
N SER A 320 8.70 13.20 -10.61
CA SER A 320 9.72 14.11 -11.12
C SER A 320 11.07 13.75 -10.50
N PRO A 321 12.18 13.72 -11.28
CA PRO A 321 13.52 13.61 -10.70
C PRO A 321 13.78 14.87 -9.86
N LYS A 322 14.06 14.68 -8.57
CA LYS A 322 14.23 15.77 -7.61
C LYS A 322 15.68 16.25 -7.62
N ARG A 323 15.87 17.57 -7.58
CA ARG A 323 17.18 18.21 -7.36
C ARG A 323 17.58 18.06 -5.89
N ASP A 324 18.85 17.76 -5.64
CA ASP A 324 19.44 17.47 -4.31
C ASP A 324 19.24 18.60 -3.27
N SER A 325 18.99 19.84 -3.70
CA SER A 325 18.92 21.00 -2.80
C SER A 325 17.63 21.12 -1.98
N ASP A 326 16.49 20.61 -2.47
CA ASP A 326 15.19 20.71 -1.77
C ASP A 326 14.97 19.57 -0.76
N ILE A 327 15.72 18.48 -0.91
CA ILE A 327 15.69 17.31 -0.04
C ILE A 327 16.40 17.61 1.29
N ASP A 328 17.42 18.47 1.28
CA ASP A 328 18.46 18.43 2.31
C ASP A 328 18.15 19.23 3.61
N ILE A 329 17.14 20.11 3.63
CA ILE A 329 16.70 20.82 4.86
C ILE A 329 15.39 20.23 5.41
N LEU A 330 14.53 19.69 4.55
CA LEU A 330 13.21 19.18 4.94
C LEU A 330 13.25 17.69 5.32
N ALA A 331 14.15 16.88 4.73
CA ALA A 331 14.31 15.48 5.10
C ALA A 331 15.05 15.29 6.45
N LYS A 332 15.94 16.21 6.84
CA LYS A 332 16.72 16.13 8.09
C LYS A 332 15.86 16.27 9.36
N SER A 333 14.65 16.84 9.26
CA SER A 333 13.72 17.01 10.39
C SER A 333 12.63 15.95 10.49
N ILE A 334 12.48 15.06 9.49
CA ILE A 334 11.42 14.02 9.44
C ILE A 334 11.81 12.77 10.23
N ASN A 335 13.09 12.58 10.53
CA ASN A 335 13.58 11.37 11.22
C ASN A 335 13.54 11.49 12.75
N LYS A 336 13.03 12.60 13.30
CA LYS A 336 13.01 12.88 14.74
C LYS A 336 11.57 12.90 15.25
N PRO A 337 11.30 12.46 16.48
CA PRO A 337 10.03 12.77 17.14
C PRO A 337 9.80 14.28 17.15
N VAL A 338 8.53 14.69 17.07
CA VAL A 338 8.17 16.11 17.05
C VAL A 338 7.09 16.41 18.07
N ASP A 339 7.18 17.58 18.70
CA ASP A 339 6.19 18.08 19.64
C ASP A 339 5.32 19.17 18.98
N THR A 340 4.01 18.97 18.99
CA THR A 340 3.02 19.89 18.39
C THR A 340 2.54 21.00 19.34
N ARG A 341 3.23 21.23 20.47
CA ARG A 341 2.90 22.28 21.45
C ARG A 341 2.70 23.65 20.79
N ARG A 342 1.55 24.26 21.07
CA ARG A 342 1.10 25.48 20.38
C ARG A 342 1.62 26.80 20.99
N SER A 343 2.12 26.77 22.23
CA SER A 343 2.63 27.96 22.93
C SER A 343 4.07 27.77 23.39
N LEU A 344 4.86 28.85 23.40
CA LEU A 344 6.21 28.90 23.98
C LEU A 344 6.20 28.60 25.49
N PHE A 345 5.07 28.79 26.16
CA PHE A 345 4.83 28.46 27.57
C PHE A 345 3.96 27.21 27.75
N GLY A 346 3.64 26.51 26.65
CA GLY A 346 2.87 25.28 26.72
C GLY A 346 3.68 24.21 27.43
N LYS A 347 3.15 23.66 28.52
CA LYS A 347 3.76 22.51 29.20
C LYS A 347 3.86 21.33 28.23
N PHE A 348 4.99 20.62 28.26
CA PHE A 348 5.18 19.37 27.55
C PHE A 348 4.03 18.40 27.88
N LYS A 349 3.38 17.86 26.85
CA LYS A 349 2.32 16.86 26.99
C LYS A 349 2.68 15.67 26.13
N GLU A 350 2.66 14.49 26.74
CA GLU A 350 2.93 13.24 26.05
C GLU A 350 2.06 13.06 24.79
N SER A 351 0.82 13.53 24.86
CA SER A 351 -0.15 13.42 23.79
C SER A 351 0.09 14.32 22.56
N ASP A 352 1.05 15.23 22.67
CA ASP A 352 1.39 16.20 21.64
C ASP A 352 2.69 15.83 20.92
N VAL A 353 3.39 14.79 21.40
CA VAL A 353 4.56 14.20 20.77
C VAL A 353 4.14 13.16 19.75
N TYR A 354 4.73 13.19 18.56
CA TYR A 354 4.54 12.22 17.49
C TYR A 354 5.88 11.65 17.04
N PHE A 355 5.90 10.36 16.76
CA PHE A 355 7.10 9.61 16.38
C PHE A 355 7.05 9.26 14.89
N PRO A 356 8.14 9.44 14.15
CA PRO A 356 8.16 9.03 12.75
C PRO A 356 8.11 7.51 12.65
N VAL A 357 7.29 7.02 11.72
CA VAL A 357 7.12 5.59 11.45
C VAL A 357 7.48 5.31 9.99
N TYR A 358 8.19 4.22 9.75
CA TYR A 358 8.66 3.77 8.44
C TYR A 358 8.42 2.27 8.25
N ASN A 359 8.48 1.82 7.00
CA ASN A 359 8.49 0.38 6.68
C ASN A 359 9.62 -0.36 7.42
N ALA A 360 10.76 0.29 7.61
CA ALA A 360 11.88 -0.28 8.38
C ALA A 360 11.52 -0.62 9.83
N ASP A 361 10.57 0.08 10.45
CA ASP A 361 10.15 -0.19 11.82
C ASP A 361 9.33 -1.48 11.89
N TYR A 362 8.43 -1.69 10.93
CA TYR A 362 7.69 -2.94 10.76
C TYR A 362 8.63 -4.11 10.48
N ASN A 363 9.66 -3.92 9.64
CA ASN A 363 10.64 -4.97 9.35
C ASN A 363 11.44 -5.36 10.61
N ARG A 364 11.94 -4.38 11.38
CA ARG A 364 12.62 -4.66 12.66
C ARG A 364 11.70 -5.32 13.69
N TRP A 365 10.43 -4.91 13.74
CA TRP A 365 9.43 -5.57 14.58
C TRP A 365 9.22 -7.04 14.15
N ARG A 366 9.13 -7.31 12.85
CA ARG A 366 8.98 -8.67 12.32
C ARG A 366 10.15 -9.58 12.67
N GLU A 367 11.36 -9.07 12.50
CA GLU A 367 12.59 -9.79 12.84
C GLU A 367 12.66 -10.17 14.31
N ARG A 368 12.31 -9.22 15.20
CA ARG A 368 12.34 -9.41 16.66
C ARG A 368 11.29 -10.39 17.16
N HIS A 369 10.05 -10.25 16.68
CA HIS A 369 8.91 -10.98 17.22
C HIS A 369 8.57 -12.25 16.43
N ARG A 370 9.22 -12.48 15.28
CA ARG A 370 8.93 -13.61 14.38
C ARG A 370 7.45 -13.67 13.95
N ARG A 371 6.80 -12.51 13.92
CA ARG A 371 5.41 -12.25 13.52
C ARG A 371 5.36 -11.02 12.63
N GLY A 372 4.26 -10.74 11.96
CA GLY A 372 4.21 -9.69 10.94
C GLY A 372 4.07 -10.30 9.56
N MET A 373 2.83 -10.58 9.18
CA MET A 373 2.51 -11.27 7.93
C MET A 373 2.16 -10.25 6.86
N ASP A 374 3.00 -10.11 5.84
CA ASP A 374 2.54 -9.49 4.61
C ASP A 374 1.49 -10.39 3.94
N PHE A 375 0.48 -9.80 3.31
CA PHE A 375 -0.58 -10.59 2.67
C PHE A 375 -1.17 -9.88 1.45
N MET A 376 -1.80 -10.66 0.58
CA MET A 376 -2.55 -10.16 -0.55
C MET A 376 -3.99 -9.88 -0.12
N ILE A 377 -4.46 -8.67 -0.36
CA ILE A 377 -5.86 -8.30 -0.21
C ILE A 377 -6.57 -8.65 -1.52
N TYR A 378 -7.68 -9.35 -1.41
CA TYR A 378 -8.66 -9.49 -2.50
C TYR A 378 -10.03 -9.10 -1.99
N SER A 379 -10.75 -8.26 -2.72
CA SER A 379 -12.19 -8.13 -2.46
C SER A 379 -12.94 -9.28 -3.12
N LYS A 380 -14.05 -9.70 -2.52
CA LYS A 380 -15.03 -10.56 -3.20
C LYS A 380 -15.38 -9.98 -4.60
N PRO A 381 -15.25 -10.76 -5.69
CA PRO A 381 -15.59 -10.28 -7.02
C PRO A 381 -17.07 -9.93 -7.17
N VAL A 382 -17.34 -8.76 -7.75
CA VAL A 382 -18.67 -8.34 -8.14
C VAL A 382 -18.93 -8.79 -9.58
N TYR A 383 -19.92 -9.66 -9.75
CA TYR A 383 -20.36 -10.10 -11.07
C TYR A 383 -21.27 -9.05 -11.70
N LEU A 384 -20.87 -8.53 -12.87
CA LEU A 384 -21.57 -7.46 -13.56
C LEU A 384 -21.96 -7.89 -14.97
N LYS A 385 -23.25 -7.81 -15.28
CA LYS A 385 -23.75 -7.90 -16.65
C LYS A 385 -23.49 -6.58 -17.38
N LEU A 386 -22.88 -6.66 -18.56
CA LEU A 386 -22.60 -5.49 -19.37
C LEU A 386 -23.86 -5.04 -20.10
N ASN A 387 -24.16 -3.73 -20.06
CA ASN A 387 -25.23 -3.14 -20.86
C ASN A 387 -24.94 -3.26 -22.37
N LYS A 388 -23.66 -3.15 -22.74
CA LYS A 388 -23.16 -3.38 -24.08
C LYS A 388 -22.13 -4.51 -24.02
N PRO A 389 -22.36 -5.68 -24.64
CA PRO A 389 -21.35 -6.72 -24.70
C PRO A 389 -20.07 -6.23 -25.38
N ILE A 390 -18.92 -6.73 -24.93
CA ILE A 390 -17.64 -6.50 -25.63
C ILE A 390 -17.57 -7.53 -26.76
N ASN A 391 -17.66 -7.05 -28.00
CA ASN A 391 -17.57 -7.91 -29.18
C ASN A 391 -16.10 -8.05 -29.61
N PHE A 392 -15.73 -9.24 -30.07
CA PHE A 392 -14.41 -9.53 -30.63
C PHE A 392 -14.51 -10.59 -31.72
N GLU A 393 -13.47 -10.64 -32.57
CA GLU A 393 -13.34 -11.64 -33.62
C GLU A 393 -12.19 -12.59 -33.27
N LEU A 394 -12.41 -13.89 -33.45
CA LEU A 394 -11.37 -14.93 -33.30
C LEU A 394 -10.85 -15.40 -34.66
N GLY A 395 -11.59 -15.09 -35.74
CA GLY A 395 -11.25 -15.50 -37.09
C GLY A 395 -11.47 -16.99 -37.31
N GLU A 396 -10.75 -17.52 -38.31
CA GLU A 396 -10.82 -18.94 -38.68
C GLU A 396 -10.12 -19.82 -37.63
N ILE A 397 -10.85 -20.83 -37.15
CA ILE A 397 -10.32 -21.91 -36.31
C ILE A 397 -10.63 -23.23 -37.01
N CYS A 398 -9.61 -24.03 -37.26
CA CYS A 398 -9.72 -25.33 -37.92
C CYS A 398 -9.28 -26.48 -37.01
N ARG A 399 -9.87 -27.66 -37.20
CA ARG A 399 -9.45 -28.93 -36.62
C ARG A 399 -9.41 -30.00 -37.70
N LEU A 400 -8.51 -30.97 -37.58
CA LEU A 400 -8.49 -32.12 -38.48
C LEU A 400 -9.72 -33.01 -38.25
N GLU A 401 -10.32 -33.48 -39.34
CA GLU A 401 -11.38 -34.48 -39.29
C GLU A 401 -10.80 -35.86 -39.65
N PRO A 402 -11.07 -36.89 -38.82
CA PRO A 402 -10.68 -38.26 -39.11
C PRO A 402 -11.28 -38.71 -40.45
N SER A 403 -10.47 -39.40 -41.26
CA SER A 403 -10.89 -39.91 -42.57
C SER A 403 -12.12 -40.84 -42.53
N ASN A 404 -12.48 -41.35 -41.36
CA ASN A 404 -13.54 -42.35 -41.17
C ASN A 404 -14.93 -41.77 -40.82
N THR A 405 -15.11 -40.45 -40.72
CA THR A 405 -16.41 -39.83 -40.38
C THR A 405 -17.26 -39.41 -41.58
N LEU A 406 -16.89 -39.83 -42.80
CA LEU A 406 -17.61 -39.54 -44.05
C LEU A 406 -18.37 -40.77 -44.61
N ALA A 407 -18.61 -41.80 -43.80
CA ALA A 407 -19.40 -42.97 -44.17
C ALA A 407 -20.84 -42.86 -43.67
#